data_AF-L1LAX2-F1
#
_entry.id   AF-L1LAX2-F1
#
_cell.length_a   1.000
_cell.length_b   1.000
_cell.length_c   1.000
_cell.angle_alpha   90.00
_cell.angle_beta   90.00
_cell.angle_gamma   90.00
#
_symmetry.space_group_name_H-M   'P 1'
#
loop_
_entity.id
_entity.type
_entity.pdbx_description
1 polymer ?
#
loop_
_entity_poly.entity_id
_entity_poly.type
_entity_poly.pdbx_seq_one_letter_code
_entity_poly.pdbx_strand_id
1 'polypeptide(L)'
;MKLREMTMVGVSPLSRNLLLHPTGVANEYTYNYGSASNDEVTVTETKNPKGLEGYIKCEHKPNNGNAIKAITYKRQPTTGLSDAGTHKSVTVYFWEWDLGYINPLLVKLGNDEKYYLTSDSSTWTSEKHITSTTLRQKLDEQNCKRNQAHQVDLSQTHTKKNSYRCLVSTCDVEISVQPRTPSGLSNYWHTIDSISKYSISKFFAGAVEQTGIPASKDITGISVYLYPQSSGTPLLFYISSPVSKWFSKYIGDNDWKNEDSLTQAPNTEDKIPSNIQNLQKLSTPKVTIDVSRSDSSAYRPEDYNIQFRGSKGQVGSSNFYKITYIESSNQPFQSQECYTL
;
A
#
# COMPACT_ATOMS: atom_id res chain seq x y z
N MET A 1 -42.83 -3.68 -0.64
CA MET A 1 -41.36 -3.71 -0.50
C MET A 1 -40.91 -5.16 -0.61
N LYS A 2 -40.09 -5.53 -1.59
CA LYS A 2 -39.58 -6.91 -1.75
C LYS A 2 -38.21 -7.03 -1.06
N LEU A 3 -37.96 -8.16 -0.41
CA LEU A 3 -36.69 -8.50 0.25
C LEU A 3 -35.76 -9.24 -0.74
N ARG A 4 -34.45 -8.97 -0.73
CA ARG A 4 -33.45 -9.53 -1.67
C ARG A 4 -32.24 -10.20 -1.03
N GLU A 5 -31.82 -11.34 -1.57
CA GLU A 5 -30.59 -12.00 -1.14
C GLU A 5 -29.39 -11.34 -1.83
N MET A 6 -28.41 -10.92 -1.03
CA MET A 6 -27.11 -10.47 -1.49
C MET A 6 -26.10 -11.60 -1.37
N THR A 7 -25.15 -11.67 -2.29
CA THR A 7 -24.00 -12.57 -2.15
C THR A 7 -22.76 -11.71 -1.98
N MET A 8 -21.99 -11.95 -0.92
CA MET A 8 -20.66 -11.36 -0.71
C MET A 8 -19.68 -12.02 -1.66
N VAL A 9 -19.75 -11.60 -2.91
CA VAL A 9 -18.77 -11.92 -3.95
C VAL A 9 -18.56 -10.64 -4.73
N GLY A 10 -17.30 -10.24 -4.88
CA GLY A 10 -16.96 -9.55 -6.10
C GLY A 10 -17.11 -10.57 -7.23
N VAL A 11 -17.93 -10.25 -8.22
CA VAL A 11 -17.94 -11.04 -9.44
C VAL A 11 -16.64 -10.69 -10.13
N SER A 12 -15.64 -11.59 -10.10
CA SER A 12 -14.38 -11.36 -10.81
C SER A 12 -14.71 -10.99 -12.25
N PRO A 13 -14.30 -9.80 -12.74
CA PRO A 13 -14.62 -9.35 -14.09
C PRO A 13 -14.19 -10.33 -15.17
N LEU A 14 -13.20 -11.17 -14.87
CA LEU A 14 -12.67 -12.19 -15.79
C LEU A 14 -13.60 -13.40 -15.96
N SER A 15 -14.61 -13.58 -15.11
CA SER A 15 -15.47 -14.76 -15.11
C SER A 15 -16.78 -14.61 -15.89
N ARG A 16 -17.09 -13.41 -16.41
CA ARG A 16 -18.26 -13.15 -17.27
C ARG A 16 -17.94 -12.02 -18.25
N ASN A 17 -18.53 -12.07 -19.45
CA ASN A 17 -18.64 -10.93 -20.37
C ASN A 17 -19.49 -9.80 -19.75
N LEU A 18 -19.06 -9.25 -18.62
CA LEU A 18 -19.69 -8.12 -17.96
C LEU A 18 -19.16 -6.86 -18.63
N LEU A 19 -20.08 -6.08 -19.21
CA LEU A 19 -19.80 -4.73 -19.68
C LEU A 19 -19.39 -3.88 -18.48
N LEU A 20 -18.08 -3.73 -18.26
CA LEU A 20 -17.56 -2.77 -17.31
C LEU A 20 -17.81 -1.38 -17.87
N HIS A 21 -18.63 -0.59 -17.17
CA HIS A 21 -18.82 0.82 -17.49
C HIS A 21 -17.87 1.65 -16.62
N PRO A 22 -16.84 2.30 -17.20
CA PRO A 22 -16.00 3.23 -16.44
C PRO A 22 -16.89 4.38 -15.97
N THR A 23 -16.87 4.71 -14.67
CA THR A 23 -17.71 5.79 -14.12
C THR A 23 -17.09 7.18 -14.29
N GLY A 24 -15.98 7.29 -15.05
CA GLY A 24 -15.18 8.51 -15.17
C GLY A 24 -14.28 8.79 -13.96
N VAL A 25 -14.46 8.03 -12.87
CA VAL A 25 -13.55 8.00 -11.71
C VAL A 25 -12.56 6.87 -11.92
N ALA A 26 -11.26 7.17 -11.87
CA ALA A 26 -10.23 6.15 -11.97
C ALA A 26 -10.44 5.10 -10.86
N ASN A 27 -10.33 3.82 -11.22
CA ASN A 27 -10.44 2.66 -10.33
C ASN A 27 -11.85 2.31 -9.81
N GLU A 28 -12.90 2.87 -10.38
CA GLU A 28 -14.28 2.49 -10.06
C GLU A 28 -14.96 1.75 -11.22
N TYR A 29 -15.67 0.67 -10.87
CA TYR A 29 -16.38 -0.20 -11.80
C TYR A 29 -17.77 -0.49 -11.25
N THR A 30 -18.79 -0.42 -12.12
CA THR A 30 -20.15 -0.79 -11.75
C THR A 30 -20.64 -1.95 -12.60
N TYR A 31 -21.30 -2.92 -11.96
CA TYR A 31 -21.95 -4.04 -12.62
C TYR A 31 -23.17 -4.50 -11.84
N ASN A 32 -24.04 -5.25 -12.51
CA ASN A 32 -25.27 -5.76 -11.91
C ASN A 32 -25.29 -7.28 -11.87
N TYR A 33 -25.97 -7.85 -10.87
CA TYR A 33 -26.31 -9.28 -10.84
C TYR A 33 -27.75 -9.50 -10.36
N GLY A 34 -28.34 -10.63 -10.75
CA GLY A 34 -29.75 -10.96 -10.51
C GLY A 34 -30.43 -11.44 -11.81
N SER A 35 -31.55 -12.16 -11.71
CA SER A 35 -32.21 -12.80 -12.86
C SER A 35 -33.34 -11.98 -13.50
N ALA A 36 -33.69 -10.81 -12.96
CA ALA A 36 -34.74 -9.94 -13.50
C ALA A 36 -34.54 -8.47 -13.08
N SER A 37 -35.11 -7.52 -13.84
CA SER A 37 -35.03 -6.07 -13.57
C SER A 37 -35.52 -5.67 -12.17
N ASN A 38 -36.41 -6.46 -11.57
CA ASN A 38 -36.94 -6.22 -10.23
C ASN A 38 -36.07 -6.80 -9.11
N ASP A 39 -35.10 -7.66 -9.43
CA ASP A 39 -34.29 -8.47 -8.51
C ASP A 39 -32.80 -8.15 -8.66
N GLU A 40 -32.49 -7.11 -9.43
CA GLU A 40 -31.14 -6.68 -9.73
C GLU A 40 -30.49 -5.99 -8.52
N VAL A 41 -29.23 -6.35 -8.27
CA VAL A 41 -28.36 -5.68 -7.31
C VAL A 41 -27.24 -5.04 -8.11
N THR A 42 -27.08 -3.73 -7.94
CA THR A 42 -25.92 -3.00 -8.46
C THR A 42 -24.76 -3.11 -7.48
N VAL A 43 -23.59 -3.41 -8.00
CA VAL A 43 -22.33 -3.43 -7.27
C VAL A 43 -21.44 -2.34 -7.82
N THR A 44 -20.97 -1.47 -6.93
CA THR A 44 -19.91 -0.51 -7.22
C THR A 44 -18.63 -1.01 -6.56
N GLU A 45 -17.66 -1.39 -7.38
CA GLU A 45 -16.32 -1.76 -6.95
C GLU A 45 -15.39 -0.57 -7.08
N THR A 46 -14.71 -0.23 -5.99
CA THR A 46 -13.66 0.80 -5.95
C THR A 46 -12.35 0.14 -5.54
N LYS A 47 -11.36 0.12 -6.43
CA LYS A 47 -10.00 -0.32 -6.11
C LYS A 47 -9.19 0.84 -5.54
N ASN A 48 -8.36 0.56 -4.54
CA ASN A 48 -7.55 1.56 -3.84
C ASN A 48 -8.39 2.78 -3.41
N PRO A 49 -9.49 2.57 -2.66
CA PRO A 49 -10.29 3.69 -2.17
C PRO A 49 -9.39 4.62 -1.33
N LYS A 50 -9.65 5.93 -1.40
CA LYS A 50 -8.81 6.96 -0.76
C LYS A 50 -8.52 6.63 0.71
N GLY A 51 -7.23 6.55 1.08
CA GLY A 51 -6.77 6.23 2.44
C GLY A 51 -6.82 4.74 2.77
N LEU A 52 -7.16 3.89 1.81
CA LEU A 52 -7.25 2.42 1.91
C LEU A 52 -6.58 1.79 0.68
N GLU A 53 -5.44 2.32 0.28
CA GLU A 53 -4.58 1.76 -0.76
C GLU A 53 -4.23 0.30 -0.42
N GLY A 54 -4.27 -0.58 -1.42
CA GLY A 54 -4.12 -2.03 -1.28
C GLY A 54 -5.43 -2.80 -1.06
N TYR A 55 -6.57 -2.10 -0.98
CA TYR A 55 -7.89 -2.73 -0.73
C TYR A 55 -8.88 -2.50 -1.86
N ILE A 56 -9.89 -3.36 -1.92
CA ILE A 56 -11.05 -3.25 -2.80
C ILE A 56 -12.29 -3.07 -1.93
N LYS A 57 -13.10 -2.05 -2.24
CA LYS A 57 -14.41 -1.82 -1.63
C LYS A 57 -15.49 -2.23 -2.63
N CYS A 58 -16.36 -3.16 -2.26
CA CYS A 58 -17.53 -3.56 -3.05
C CYS A 58 -18.81 -3.11 -2.35
N GLU A 59 -19.52 -2.13 -2.89
CA GLU A 59 -20.82 -1.69 -2.37
C GLU A 59 -21.96 -2.31 -3.18
N HIS A 60 -22.77 -3.14 -2.52
CA HIS A 60 -23.96 -3.79 -3.06
C HIS A 60 -25.20 -2.99 -2.70
N LYS A 61 -26.04 -2.67 -3.69
CA LYS A 61 -27.27 -1.91 -3.51
C LYS A 61 -28.42 -2.57 -4.29
N PRO A 62 -29.53 -2.97 -3.64
CA PRO A 62 -30.70 -3.45 -4.35
C PRO A 62 -31.30 -2.32 -5.20
N ASN A 63 -31.67 -2.63 -6.44
CA ASN A 63 -32.35 -1.67 -7.30
C ASN A 63 -33.81 -1.47 -6.85
N ASN A 64 -34.42 -0.37 -7.30
CA ASN A 64 -35.84 -0.06 -7.11
C ASN A 64 -36.31 0.06 -5.65
N GLY A 65 -35.43 0.50 -4.74
CA GLY A 65 -35.77 0.74 -3.33
C GLY A 65 -36.00 -0.53 -2.50
N ASN A 66 -35.68 -1.70 -3.04
CA ASN A 66 -35.79 -2.99 -2.36
C ASN A 66 -34.96 -3.03 -1.05
N ALA A 67 -35.33 -3.95 -0.16
CA ALA A 67 -34.56 -4.23 1.07
C ALA A 67 -33.70 -5.47 0.93
N ILE A 68 -32.70 -5.59 1.81
CA ILE A 68 -31.85 -6.76 1.90
C ILE A 68 -32.58 -7.83 2.73
N LYS A 69 -32.92 -8.97 2.12
CA LYS A 69 -33.47 -10.14 2.82
C LYS A 69 -32.42 -10.85 3.65
N ALA A 70 -31.29 -11.13 3.01
CA ALA A 70 -30.25 -11.98 3.53
C ALA A 70 -28.93 -11.65 2.84
N ILE A 71 -27.83 -11.95 3.51
CA ILE A 71 -26.48 -11.88 2.97
C ILE A 71 -25.93 -13.30 2.97
N THR A 72 -25.41 -13.74 1.84
CA THR A 72 -24.87 -15.08 1.64
C THR A 72 -23.39 -14.99 1.26
N TYR A 73 -22.63 -16.03 1.57
CA TYR A 73 -21.23 -16.18 1.18
C TYR A 73 -21.00 -17.61 0.70
N LYS A 74 -20.39 -17.77 -0.48
CA LYS A 74 -20.29 -19.08 -1.17
C LYS A 74 -21.63 -19.83 -1.24
N ARG A 75 -22.72 -19.08 -1.51
CA ARG A 75 -24.12 -19.56 -1.57
C ARG A 75 -24.67 -20.11 -0.25
N GLN A 76 -23.98 -19.89 0.87
CA GLN A 76 -24.45 -20.23 2.21
C GLN A 76 -24.93 -18.97 2.93
N PRO A 77 -26.07 -19.02 3.64
CA PRO A 77 -26.49 -17.92 4.50
C PRO A 77 -25.41 -17.54 5.53
N THR A 78 -25.26 -16.25 5.79
CA THR A 78 -24.41 -15.76 6.88
C THR A 78 -25.25 -15.53 8.15
N THR A 79 -24.60 -15.59 9.30
CA THR A 79 -25.20 -15.29 10.60
C THR A 79 -24.60 -14.02 11.21
N GLY A 80 -25.33 -13.39 12.13
CA GLY A 80 -24.87 -12.18 12.83
C GLY A 80 -25.03 -10.85 12.08
N LEU A 81 -25.62 -10.87 10.89
CA LEU A 81 -26.03 -9.69 10.11
C LEU A 81 -27.57 -9.52 10.11
N SER A 82 -28.22 -9.73 11.25
CA SER A 82 -29.69 -9.79 11.35
C SER A 82 -30.40 -8.47 11.04
N ASP A 83 -29.72 -7.33 11.17
CA ASP A 83 -30.25 -5.99 10.88
C ASP A 83 -30.10 -5.58 9.41
N ALA A 84 -29.48 -6.40 8.56
CA ALA A 84 -29.25 -6.11 7.15
C ALA A 84 -30.50 -5.61 6.41
N GLY A 85 -31.68 -6.17 6.71
CA GLY A 85 -32.93 -5.78 6.06
C GLY A 85 -33.47 -4.38 6.37
N THR A 86 -32.89 -3.71 7.37
CA THR A 86 -33.16 -2.30 7.64
C THR A 86 -32.32 -1.35 6.80
N HIS A 87 -31.28 -1.87 6.15
CA HIS A 87 -30.33 -1.08 5.36
C HIS A 87 -30.62 -1.16 3.86
N LYS A 88 -30.05 -0.20 3.12
CA LYS A 88 -30.19 -0.08 1.66
C LYS A 88 -28.93 -0.47 0.89
N SER A 89 -27.81 -0.67 1.57
CA SER A 89 -26.57 -1.13 0.95
C SER A 89 -25.77 -2.00 1.92
N VAL A 90 -24.87 -2.79 1.35
CA VAL A 90 -23.85 -3.56 2.06
C VAL A 90 -22.53 -3.27 1.40
N THR A 91 -21.55 -2.82 2.17
CA THR A 91 -20.17 -2.68 1.68
C THR A 91 -19.33 -3.83 2.22
N VAL A 92 -18.58 -4.48 1.34
CA VAL A 92 -17.62 -5.54 1.69
C VAL A 92 -16.23 -5.07 1.29
N TYR A 93 -15.25 -5.26 2.18
CA TYR A 93 -13.86 -4.93 1.90
C TYR A 93 -13.05 -6.20 1.65
N PHE A 94 -12.23 -6.18 0.61
CA PHE A 94 -11.32 -7.25 0.22
C PHE A 94 -9.90 -6.72 0.06
N TRP A 95 -8.93 -7.61 0.07
CA TRP A 95 -7.55 -7.28 -0.30
C TRP A 95 -7.39 -7.27 -1.82
N GLU A 96 -6.58 -6.39 -2.39
CA GLU A 96 -6.45 -6.26 -3.85
C GLU A 96 -5.92 -7.52 -4.56
N TRP A 97 -5.14 -8.35 -3.85
CA TRP A 97 -4.62 -9.63 -4.36
C TRP A 97 -5.53 -10.82 -4.07
N ASP A 98 -6.67 -10.59 -3.43
CA ASP A 98 -7.76 -11.57 -3.33
C ASP A 98 -8.69 -11.44 -4.56
N LEU A 99 -8.12 -11.73 -5.74
CA LEU A 99 -8.79 -11.59 -7.03
C LEU A 99 -10.06 -12.46 -7.17
N GLY A 100 -10.20 -13.48 -6.32
CA GLY A 100 -11.36 -14.35 -6.26
C GLY A 100 -12.40 -13.91 -5.23
N TYR A 101 -12.16 -12.80 -4.51
CA TYR A 101 -13.01 -12.30 -3.43
C TYR A 101 -13.32 -13.40 -2.40
N ILE A 102 -12.32 -14.22 -2.12
CA ILE A 102 -12.42 -15.42 -1.30
C ILE A 102 -12.48 -15.03 0.17
N ASN A 103 -11.79 -14.00 0.60
CA ASN A 103 -11.58 -13.63 1.99
C ASN A 103 -12.13 -12.22 2.27
N PRO A 104 -13.47 -12.05 2.42
CA PRO A 104 -14.08 -10.76 2.72
C PRO A 104 -13.63 -10.27 4.10
N LEU A 105 -12.78 -9.26 4.18
CA LEU A 105 -12.11 -8.85 5.42
C LEU A 105 -13.08 -8.25 6.44
N LEU A 106 -14.05 -7.48 5.96
CA LEU A 106 -14.96 -6.69 6.79
C LEU A 106 -16.26 -6.41 6.02
N VAL A 107 -17.38 -6.28 6.74
CA VAL A 107 -18.68 -5.86 6.20
C VAL A 107 -19.19 -4.60 6.90
N LYS A 108 -19.70 -3.64 6.15
CA LYS A 108 -20.41 -2.45 6.64
C LYS A 108 -21.85 -2.47 6.13
N LEU A 109 -22.83 -2.23 7.00
CA LEU A 109 -24.25 -2.18 6.63
C LEU A 109 -24.74 -0.72 6.53
N GLY A 110 -25.28 -0.35 5.37
CA GLY A 110 -25.79 0.99 5.10
C GLY A 110 -24.73 2.09 5.21
N ASN A 111 -25.18 3.29 5.55
CA ASN A 111 -24.32 4.46 5.69
C ASN A 111 -23.73 4.61 7.10
N ASP A 112 -24.34 3.96 8.09
CA ASP A 112 -23.92 3.99 9.49
C ASP A 112 -22.51 3.42 9.64
N GLU A 113 -21.72 3.93 10.60
CA GLU A 113 -20.40 3.37 10.95
C GLU A 113 -20.53 2.04 11.75
N LYS A 114 -21.42 1.15 11.31
CA LYS A 114 -21.58 -0.19 11.86
C LYS A 114 -20.80 -1.19 11.01
N TYR A 115 -19.72 -1.67 11.57
CA TYR A 115 -18.83 -2.62 10.94
C TYR A 115 -18.96 -3.99 11.60
N TYR A 116 -18.70 -5.01 10.80
CA TYR A 116 -18.81 -6.41 11.19
C TYR A 116 -17.54 -7.14 10.77
N LEU A 117 -17.01 -7.92 11.70
CA LEU A 117 -15.86 -8.79 11.49
C LEU A 117 -16.29 -10.25 11.53
N THR A 118 -15.44 -11.13 10.99
CA THR A 118 -15.69 -12.57 10.98
C THR A 118 -14.40 -13.35 11.22
N SER A 119 -14.50 -14.47 11.93
CA SER A 119 -13.40 -15.42 12.09
C SER A 119 -13.40 -16.53 11.03
N ASP A 120 -14.54 -16.80 10.40
CA ASP A 120 -14.78 -17.97 9.55
C ASP A 120 -15.41 -17.64 8.18
N SER A 121 -15.72 -16.36 7.93
CA SER A 121 -16.45 -15.84 6.75
C SER A 121 -17.96 -16.09 6.75
N SER A 122 -18.50 -16.83 7.71
CA SER A 122 -19.92 -17.20 7.80
C SER A 122 -20.62 -16.52 8.98
N THR A 123 -19.92 -16.33 10.09
CA THR A 123 -20.42 -15.78 11.34
C THR A 123 -19.83 -14.40 11.53
N TRP A 124 -20.70 -13.39 11.56
CA TRP A 124 -20.30 -12.00 11.65
C TRP A 124 -20.63 -11.43 13.02
N THR A 125 -19.73 -10.65 13.59
CA THR A 125 -19.90 -10.00 14.88
C THR A 125 -19.74 -8.51 14.70
N SER A 126 -20.68 -7.73 15.23
CA SER A 126 -20.59 -6.27 15.23
C SER A 126 -19.37 -5.82 16.03
N GLU A 127 -18.58 -4.94 15.43
CA GLU A 127 -17.40 -4.34 16.04
C GLU A 127 -17.60 -2.83 16.16
N LYS A 128 -17.74 -2.35 17.40
CA LYS A 128 -18.11 -0.97 17.71
C LYS A 128 -16.94 0.00 17.67
N HIS A 129 -15.70 -0.49 17.68
CA HIS A 129 -14.51 0.35 17.74
C HIS A 129 -13.92 0.67 16.36
N ILE A 130 -14.55 0.20 15.28
CA ILE A 130 -14.17 0.58 13.92
C ILE A 130 -14.88 1.89 13.58
N THR A 131 -14.08 2.90 13.28
CA THR A 131 -14.48 4.21 12.76
C THR A 131 -13.78 4.43 11.43
N SER A 132 -14.14 5.48 10.68
CA SER A 132 -13.36 5.91 9.51
C SER A 132 -11.85 6.06 9.78
N THR A 133 -11.44 6.48 10.98
CA THR A 133 -10.03 6.66 11.35
C THR A 133 -9.31 5.34 11.71
N THR A 134 -10.02 4.35 12.24
CA THR A 134 -9.44 3.06 12.65
C THR A 134 -9.69 1.94 11.63
N LEU A 135 -10.49 2.20 10.59
CA LEU A 135 -10.85 1.24 9.54
C LEU A 135 -9.61 0.64 8.87
N ARG A 136 -8.62 1.47 8.50
CA ARG A 136 -7.41 1.01 7.82
C ARG A 136 -6.61 0.01 8.66
N GLN A 137 -6.38 0.33 9.93
CA GLN A 137 -5.69 -0.57 10.86
C GLN A 137 -6.43 -1.90 10.99
N LYS A 138 -7.77 -1.85 11.07
CA LYS A 138 -8.60 -3.05 11.23
C LYS A 138 -8.62 -3.91 9.97
N LEU A 139 -8.57 -3.30 8.78
CA LEU A 139 -8.36 -4.02 7.53
C LEU A 139 -6.98 -4.68 7.50
N ASP A 140 -5.93 -3.99 7.93
CA ASP A 140 -4.57 -4.55 8.01
C ASP A 140 -4.51 -5.77 8.95
N GLU A 141 -5.15 -5.69 10.12
CA GLU A 141 -5.28 -6.80 11.06
C GLU A 141 -5.97 -8.02 10.43
N GLN A 142 -7.13 -7.80 9.76
CA GLN A 142 -7.86 -8.88 9.10
C GLN A 142 -7.10 -9.45 7.89
N ASN A 143 -6.44 -8.59 7.12
CA ASN A 143 -5.69 -9.00 5.94
C ASN A 143 -4.49 -9.86 6.32
N CYS A 144 -3.75 -9.45 7.36
CA CYS A 144 -2.66 -10.23 7.91
C CYS A 144 -3.14 -11.58 8.46
N LYS A 145 -4.28 -11.60 9.16
CA LYS A 145 -4.84 -12.84 9.73
C LYS A 145 -5.32 -13.82 8.67
N ARG A 146 -5.96 -13.33 7.60
CA ARG A 146 -6.73 -14.17 6.67
C ARG A 146 -6.04 -14.43 5.34
N ASN A 147 -5.27 -13.46 4.85
CA ASN A 147 -4.51 -13.58 3.61
C ASN A 147 -3.00 -13.75 3.86
N GLN A 148 -2.56 -13.81 5.13
CA GLN A 148 -1.15 -13.87 5.49
C GLN A 148 -0.34 -12.74 4.83
N ALA A 149 -0.96 -11.56 4.72
CA ALA A 149 -0.39 -10.38 4.08
C ALA A 149 0.28 -9.48 5.12
N HIS A 150 1.56 -9.74 5.38
CA HIS A 150 2.34 -9.13 6.45
C HIS A 150 2.79 -7.69 6.13
N GLN A 151 3.15 -6.94 7.16
CA GLN A 151 3.78 -5.63 7.03
C GLN A 151 5.25 -5.74 7.43
N VAL A 152 6.13 -5.30 6.52
CA VAL A 152 7.59 -5.47 6.65
C VAL A 152 8.28 -4.12 6.87
N ASP A 153 9.34 -4.11 7.67
CA ASP A 153 10.19 -2.94 7.88
C ASP A 153 11.54 -3.15 7.15
N LEU A 154 11.75 -2.37 6.10
CA LEU A 154 12.94 -2.35 5.26
C LEU A 154 14.17 -1.76 5.97
N SER A 155 13.99 -1.08 7.10
CA SER A 155 15.10 -0.50 7.90
C SER A 155 15.68 -1.48 8.93
N GLN A 156 15.13 -2.69 9.02
CA GLN A 156 15.60 -3.71 9.95
C GLN A 156 16.90 -4.33 9.42
N THR A 157 17.88 -4.44 10.29
CA THR A 157 19.22 -4.93 9.99
C THR A 157 19.61 -6.00 11.02
N HIS A 158 20.51 -6.90 10.63
CA HIS A 158 21.02 -7.95 11.52
C HIS A 158 21.71 -7.39 12.78
N THR A 159 22.24 -6.17 12.74
CA THR A 159 22.90 -5.53 13.90
C THR A 159 21.96 -5.20 15.05
N LYS A 160 20.64 -5.09 14.78
CA LYS A 160 19.64 -4.84 15.82
C LYS A 160 19.14 -6.16 16.42
N LYS A 161 18.66 -7.05 15.55
CA LYS A 161 18.20 -8.42 15.82
C LYS A 161 18.21 -9.20 14.51
N ASN A 162 18.39 -10.51 14.57
CA ASN A 162 18.36 -11.39 13.39
C ASN A 162 16.95 -11.58 12.83
N SER A 163 15.96 -10.98 13.47
CA SER A 163 14.54 -11.08 13.13
C SER A 163 13.74 -9.97 13.80
N TYR A 164 12.53 -9.74 13.29
CA TYR A 164 11.55 -8.85 13.91
C TYR A 164 10.14 -9.37 13.64
N ARG A 165 9.15 -8.88 14.41
CA ARG A 165 7.75 -9.27 14.20
C ARG A 165 7.11 -8.44 13.11
N CYS A 166 6.15 -9.04 12.39
CA CYS A 166 5.22 -8.31 11.55
C CYS A 166 4.69 -7.06 12.29
N LEU A 167 4.60 -5.92 11.59
CA LEU A 167 4.21 -4.65 12.23
C LEU A 167 2.73 -4.57 12.63
N VAL A 168 1.91 -5.52 12.15
CA VAL A 168 0.52 -5.65 12.58
C VAL A 168 0.49 -6.18 14.02
N SER A 169 -0.05 -5.39 14.95
CA SER A 169 -0.01 -5.68 16.39
C SER A 169 -0.56 -7.04 16.81
N THR A 170 -1.50 -7.61 16.06
CA THR A 170 -2.12 -8.92 16.33
C THR A 170 -1.42 -10.07 15.60
N CYS A 171 -0.27 -9.84 14.97
CA CYS A 171 0.46 -10.83 14.20
C CYS A 171 1.78 -11.19 14.89
N ASP A 172 1.93 -12.46 15.27
CA ASP A 172 3.15 -12.99 15.89
C ASP A 172 4.14 -13.60 14.88
N VAL A 173 3.92 -13.40 13.57
CA VAL A 173 4.84 -13.91 12.55
C VAL A 173 6.17 -13.17 12.61
N GLU A 174 7.24 -13.96 12.67
CA GLU A 174 8.62 -13.51 12.71
C GLU A 174 9.20 -13.44 11.29
N ILE A 175 9.85 -12.31 10.99
CA ILE A 175 10.53 -12.03 9.74
C ILE A 175 12.02 -12.07 10.04
N SER A 176 12.72 -13.06 9.51
CA SER A 176 14.15 -13.25 9.61
C SER A 176 14.90 -12.24 8.73
N VAL A 177 16.04 -11.77 9.21
CA VAL A 177 16.91 -10.80 8.55
C VAL A 177 18.32 -11.35 8.52
N GLN A 178 18.79 -11.71 7.34
CA GLN A 178 20.13 -12.28 7.14
C GLN A 178 21.00 -11.30 6.37
N PRO A 179 22.21 -10.97 6.86
CA PRO A 179 23.13 -10.14 6.10
C PRO A 179 23.59 -10.94 4.87
N ARG A 180 23.47 -10.32 3.70
CA ARG A 180 24.19 -10.74 2.50
C ARG A 180 25.11 -9.58 2.20
N THR A 181 26.35 -9.64 2.67
CA THR A 181 27.34 -8.60 2.41
C THR A 181 28.23 -9.01 1.25
N PRO A 182 27.79 -8.83 -0.02
CA PRO A 182 28.74 -8.76 -1.11
C PRO A 182 29.60 -7.50 -0.91
N SER A 183 30.84 -7.54 -1.38
CA SER A 183 31.88 -6.56 -1.05
C SER A 183 31.42 -5.09 -1.16
N GLY A 184 31.37 -4.37 -0.02
CA GLY A 184 31.24 -2.91 0.03
C GLY A 184 29.83 -2.32 0.18
N LEU A 185 28.76 -3.12 0.25
CA LEU A 185 27.40 -2.61 0.50
C LEU A 185 26.69 -3.39 1.61
N SER A 186 25.90 -2.69 2.43
CA SER A 186 24.99 -3.32 3.39
C SER A 186 23.77 -3.86 2.64
N ASN A 187 23.69 -5.18 2.47
CA ASN A 187 22.49 -5.85 1.99
C ASN A 187 21.95 -6.83 3.04
N TYR A 188 20.64 -6.80 3.23
CA TYR A 188 19.92 -7.71 4.10
C TYR A 188 18.82 -8.43 3.34
N TRP A 189 18.74 -9.74 3.57
CA TRP A 189 17.72 -10.63 3.04
C TRP A 189 16.65 -10.86 4.10
N HIS A 190 15.42 -10.46 3.81
CA HIS A 190 14.27 -10.61 4.68
C HIS A 190 13.42 -11.80 4.21
N THR A 191 13.12 -12.73 5.12
CA THR A 191 12.32 -13.94 4.86
C THR A 191 11.37 -14.24 5.99
N ILE A 192 10.38 -15.09 5.74
CA ILE A 192 9.54 -15.72 6.77
C ILE A 192 9.85 -17.21 6.73
N ASP A 193 10.77 -17.68 7.59
CA ASP A 193 11.40 -18.99 7.44
C ASP A 193 10.42 -20.17 7.55
N SER A 194 9.28 -19.98 8.22
CA SER A 194 8.25 -21.01 8.36
C SER A 194 7.37 -21.20 7.11
N ILE A 195 7.51 -20.35 6.08
CA ILE A 195 6.62 -20.34 4.92
C ILE A 195 7.41 -20.15 3.62
N SER A 196 7.26 -21.08 2.68
CA SER A 196 7.96 -20.99 1.38
C SER A 196 7.51 -19.84 0.49
N LYS A 197 6.27 -19.37 0.68
CA LYS A 197 5.66 -18.25 -0.02
C LYS A 197 4.74 -17.48 0.93
N TYR A 198 4.88 -16.17 0.95
CA TYR A 198 4.07 -15.31 1.81
C TYR A 198 3.62 -14.07 1.06
N SER A 199 2.72 -13.31 1.67
CA SER A 199 2.21 -12.06 1.10
C SER A 199 2.70 -10.87 1.93
N ILE A 200 2.88 -9.73 1.26
CA ILE A 200 3.20 -8.46 1.91
C ILE A 200 2.12 -7.46 1.52
N SER A 201 1.48 -6.87 2.51
CA SER A 201 0.47 -5.83 2.32
C SER A 201 1.12 -4.44 2.24
N LYS A 202 2.13 -4.16 3.07
CA LYS A 202 2.77 -2.84 3.17
C LYS A 202 4.24 -2.93 3.56
N PHE A 203 4.95 -1.85 3.24
CA PHE A 203 6.38 -1.68 3.51
C PHE A 203 6.60 -0.44 4.36
N PHE A 204 7.50 -0.53 5.32
CA PHE A 204 7.86 0.54 6.24
C PHE A 204 9.36 0.75 6.26
N ALA A 205 9.80 1.93 6.68
CA ALA A 205 11.16 2.20 7.12
C ALA A 205 11.07 2.81 8.53
N GLY A 206 11.23 1.95 9.54
CA GLY A 206 10.93 2.27 10.93
C GLY A 206 9.43 2.52 11.10
N ALA A 207 9.06 3.70 11.60
CA ALA A 207 7.66 4.08 11.79
C ALA A 207 6.99 4.70 10.54
N VAL A 208 7.74 4.88 9.44
CA VAL A 208 7.25 5.59 8.26
C VAL A 208 6.86 4.59 7.18
N GLU A 209 5.58 4.57 6.83
CA GLU A 209 5.08 3.80 5.69
C GLU A 209 5.73 4.28 4.38
N GLN A 210 6.09 3.34 3.52
CA GLN A 210 6.70 3.59 2.22
C GLN A 210 5.65 3.45 1.11
N THR A 211 5.60 4.40 0.18
CA THR A 211 4.63 4.43 -0.93
C THR A 211 5.28 4.03 -2.25
N GLY A 212 4.50 3.88 -3.32
CA GLY A 212 5.01 3.51 -4.65
C GLY A 212 5.40 2.03 -4.79
N ILE A 213 5.31 1.26 -3.70
CA ILE A 213 5.49 -0.19 -3.69
C ILE A 213 4.11 -0.86 -3.67
N PRO A 214 3.73 -1.64 -4.69
CA PRO A 214 2.47 -2.36 -4.65
C PRO A 214 2.51 -3.46 -3.58
N ALA A 215 1.36 -3.80 -3.00
CA ALA A 215 1.26 -5.04 -2.24
C ALA A 215 1.68 -6.21 -3.15
N SER A 216 2.12 -7.30 -2.56
CA SER A 216 2.70 -8.41 -3.32
C SER A 216 2.31 -9.75 -2.70
N LYS A 217 2.08 -10.74 -3.57
CA LYS A 217 1.68 -12.10 -3.19
C LYS A 217 2.71 -13.10 -3.68
N ASP A 218 2.78 -14.25 -3.01
CA ASP A 218 3.65 -15.37 -3.38
C ASP A 218 5.15 -15.00 -3.40
N ILE A 219 5.56 -14.12 -2.49
CA ILE A 219 6.93 -13.66 -2.31
C ILE A 219 7.73 -14.72 -1.57
N THR A 220 8.99 -14.90 -1.96
CA THR A 220 9.95 -15.82 -1.33
C THR A 220 11.02 -15.09 -0.50
N GLY A 221 11.22 -13.79 -0.73
CA GLY A 221 12.10 -12.96 0.08
C GLY A 221 12.30 -11.55 -0.48
N ILE A 222 12.96 -10.71 0.31
CA ILE A 222 13.28 -9.32 -0.06
C ILE A 222 14.77 -9.06 0.18
N SER A 223 15.50 -8.59 -0.83
CA SER A 223 16.87 -8.08 -0.64
C SER A 223 16.81 -6.57 -0.52
N VAL A 224 17.26 -6.01 0.61
CA VAL A 224 17.27 -4.57 0.87
C VAL A 224 18.70 -4.06 0.93
N TYR A 225 19.01 -3.02 0.17
CA TYR A 225 20.32 -2.37 0.11
C TYR A 225 20.26 -1.01 0.80
N LEU A 226 21.15 -0.82 1.78
CA LEU A 226 21.20 0.36 2.63
C LEU A 226 22.46 1.18 2.31
N TYR A 227 22.30 2.51 2.32
CA TYR A 227 23.41 3.43 2.16
C TYR A 227 23.22 4.69 3.04
N PRO A 228 24.29 5.25 3.64
CA PRO A 228 25.64 4.69 3.72
C PRO A 228 25.67 3.45 4.64
N GLN A 229 26.72 2.63 4.54
CA GLN A 229 26.78 1.32 5.22
C GLN A 229 26.52 1.37 6.74
N SER A 230 26.98 2.44 7.41
CA SER A 230 27.00 2.58 8.88
C SER A 230 25.67 2.99 9.52
N SER A 231 24.80 3.67 8.79
CA SER A 231 23.55 4.24 9.32
C SER A 231 22.37 4.04 8.37
N GLY A 232 22.54 3.18 7.37
CA GLY A 232 21.97 3.39 6.04
C GLY A 232 20.45 3.47 5.98
N THR A 233 19.99 4.31 5.05
CA THR A 233 18.61 4.35 4.63
C THR A 233 18.42 3.30 3.53
N PRO A 234 17.31 2.54 3.51
CA PRO A 234 17.00 1.68 2.37
C PRO A 234 16.76 2.56 1.13
N LEU A 235 17.58 2.39 0.10
CA LEU A 235 17.50 3.16 -1.16
C LEU A 235 17.18 2.29 -2.38
N LEU A 236 17.41 0.99 -2.28
CA LEU A 236 17.15 0.02 -3.31
C LEU A 236 16.71 -1.28 -2.66
N PHE A 237 15.69 -1.94 -3.20
CA PHE A 237 15.39 -3.31 -2.80
C PHE A 237 14.82 -4.11 -3.97
N TYR A 238 14.83 -5.42 -3.77
CA TYR A 238 14.35 -6.41 -4.72
C TYR A 238 13.34 -7.33 -4.04
N ILE A 239 12.17 -7.49 -4.66
CA ILE A 239 11.17 -8.47 -4.24
C ILE A 239 11.36 -9.74 -5.08
N SER A 240 11.67 -10.85 -4.44
CA SER A 240 11.73 -12.16 -5.09
C SER A 240 10.33 -12.79 -5.09
N SER A 241 9.76 -12.95 -6.28
CA SER A 241 8.43 -13.52 -6.51
C SER A 241 8.36 -14.11 -7.92
N PRO A 242 7.23 -14.74 -8.34
CA PRO A 242 7.03 -15.15 -9.74
C PRO A 242 7.21 -14.00 -10.74
N VAL A 243 6.94 -12.75 -10.32
CA VAL A 243 7.20 -11.53 -11.09
C VAL A 243 8.12 -10.64 -10.26
N SER A 244 9.38 -11.04 -10.19
CA SER A 244 10.39 -10.35 -9.39
C SER A 244 10.64 -8.94 -9.92
N LYS A 245 10.85 -7.97 -9.02
CA LYS A 245 11.01 -6.55 -9.37
C LYS A 245 11.99 -5.83 -8.47
N TRP A 246 12.67 -4.86 -9.05
CA TRP A 246 13.51 -3.91 -8.34
C TRP A 246 12.78 -2.60 -8.11
N PHE A 247 13.04 -1.99 -6.96
CA PHE A 247 12.50 -0.69 -6.58
C PHE A 247 13.63 0.18 -6.05
N SER A 248 13.67 1.43 -6.49
CA SER A 248 14.63 2.43 -6.03
C SER A 248 13.92 3.71 -5.58
N LYS A 249 14.60 4.49 -4.75
CA LYS A 249 14.21 5.85 -4.40
C LYS A 249 15.44 6.68 -4.05
N TYR A 250 15.31 8.00 -4.10
CA TYR A 250 16.36 8.88 -3.57
C TYR A 250 16.27 8.99 -2.06
N ILE A 251 17.38 9.34 -1.42
CA ILE A 251 17.39 9.59 0.01
C ILE A 251 16.43 10.74 0.33
N GLY A 252 15.60 10.52 1.34
CA GLY A 252 14.60 11.46 1.80
C GLY A 252 13.23 11.36 1.12
N ASP A 253 13.13 10.61 0.02
CA ASP A 253 11.86 10.28 -0.61
C ASP A 253 11.14 9.21 0.21
N ASN A 254 9.80 9.20 0.17
CA ASN A 254 9.00 8.08 0.67
C ASN A 254 8.41 7.23 -0.46
N ASP A 255 8.41 7.75 -1.69
CA ASP A 255 7.82 7.11 -2.85
C ASP A 255 8.86 6.32 -3.65
N TRP A 256 8.60 5.04 -3.80
CA TRP A 256 9.46 4.11 -4.53
C TRP A 256 9.04 3.99 -5.98
N LYS A 257 10.01 3.81 -6.87
CA LYS A 257 9.79 3.66 -8.30
C LYS A 257 10.35 2.32 -8.77
N ASN A 258 9.74 1.72 -9.79
CA ASN A 258 10.31 0.55 -10.45
C ASN A 258 11.69 0.93 -11.00
N GLU A 259 12.69 0.09 -10.72
CA GLU A 259 14.04 0.27 -11.23
C GLU A 259 14.26 -0.67 -12.42
N ASP A 260 13.73 -0.27 -13.57
CA ASP A 260 13.71 -1.09 -14.78
C ASP A 260 15.13 -1.30 -15.38
N SER A 261 16.12 -0.51 -14.94
CA SER A 261 17.52 -0.70 -15.37
C SER A 261 18.17 -1.95 -14.73
N LEU A 262 17.57 -2.51 -13.68
CA LEU A 262 17.98 -3.74 -13.01
C LEU A 262 17.05 -4.89 -13.40
N THR A 263 17.54 -5.83 -14.21
CA THR A 263 16.72 -6.97 -14.67
C THR A 263 17.10 -8.30 -14.02
N GLN A 264 18.31 -8.39 -13.47
CA GLN A 264 18.82 -9.62 -12.86
C GLN A 264 18.48 -9.65 -11.37
N ALA A 265 18.14 -10.82 -10.86
CA ALA A 265 18.02 -11.03 -9.42
C ALA A 265 19.36 -10.72 -8.72
N PRO A 266 19.35 -10.29 -7.45
CA PRO A 266 20.54 -10.28 -6.61
C PRO A 266 21.18 -11.67 -6.67
N ASN A 267 22.35 -11.80 -7.29
CA ASN A 267 23.06 -13.06 -7.30
C ASN A 267 23.58 -13.39 -5.89
N THR A 268 23.62 -14.67 -5.58
CA THR A 268 24.21 -15.17 -4.33
C THR A 268 25.74 -15.23 -4.40
N GLU A 269 26.32 -15.15 -5.60
CA GLU A 269 27.76 -15.35 -5.88
C GLU A 269 28.51 -14.02 -6.12
N ASP A 270 28.34 -13.06 -5.21
CA ASP A 270 29.21 -11.89 -5.00
C ASP A 270 29.31 -10.80 -6.09
N LYS A 271 28.79 -11.02 -7.30
CA LYS A 271 28.78 -9.97 -8.32
C LYS A 271 27.58 -9.05 -8.13
N ILE A 272 27.72 -8.08 -7.21
CA ILE A 272 26.88 -6.88 -7.20
C ILE A 272 26.69 -6.43 -8.66
N PRO A 273 25.47 -6.44 -9.21
CA PRO A 273 25.22 -5.93 -10.55
C PRO A 273 25.94 -4.59 -10.65
N SER A 274 26.80 -4.41 -11.65
CA SER A 274 27.72 -3.26 -11.73
C SER A 274 26.99 -1.91 -11.66
N ASN A 275 25.70 -1.91 -12.00
CA ASN A 275 24.78 -0.79 -11.86
C ASN A 275 24.30 -0.48 -10.43
N ILE A 276 24.41 -1.39 -9.44
CA ILE A 276 24.15 -1.08 -8.02
C ILE A 276 25.21 -0.12 -7.46
N GLN A 277 26.38 0.01 -8.08
CA GLN A 277 27.33 1.07 -7.72
C GLN A 277 26.71 2.48 -7.86
N ASN A 278 25.60 2.63 -8.61
CA ASN A 278 24.82 3.86 -8.66
C ASN A 278 24.02 4.17 -7.37
N LEU A 279 24.07 3.36 -6.30
CA LEU A 279 23.46 3.70 -5.01
C LEU A 279 23.94 5.04 -4.45
N GLN A 280 25.19 5.43 -4.73
CA GLN A 280 25.71 6.75 -4.37
C GLN A 280 24.96 7.90 -5.07
N LYS A 281 24.39 7.66 -6.25
CA LYS A 281 23.54 8.65 -6.91
C LYS A 281 22.20 8.78 -6.18
N LEU A 282 21.63 7.65 -5.74
CA LEU A 282 20.40 7.64 -4.95
C LEU A 282 20.59 8.29 -3.57
N SER A 283 21.80 8.27 -3.02
CA SER A 283 22.11 8.94 -1.76
C SER A 283 22.24 10.46 -1.85
N THR A 284 22.10 11.04 -3.05
CA THR A 284 21.97 12.48 -3.22
C THR A 284 20.49 12.79 -3.41
N PRO A 285 19.82 13.51 -2.49
CA PRO A 285 18.39 13.80 -2.61
C PRO A 285 18.07 14.43 -3.95
N LYS A 286 16.98 14.01 -4.59
CA LYS A 286 16.49 14.59 -5.84
C LYS A 286 15.20 15.37 -5.57
N VAL A 287 15.33 16.68 -5.40
CA VAL A 287 14.25 17.53 -4.87
C VAL A 287 13.70 18.51 -5.90
N THR A 288 12.39 18.74 -5.86
CA THR A 288 11.73 19.85 -6.55
C THR A 288 11.71 21.06 -5.64
N ILE A 289 12.32 22.16 -6.08
CA ILE A 289 12.46 23.36 -5.28
C ILE A 289 11.41 24.39 -5.71
N ASP A 290 10.53 24.74 -4.77
CA ASP A 290 9.60 25.87 -4.91
C ASP A 290 10.36 27.20 -4.75
N VAL A 291 10.65 27.88 -5.87
CA VAL A 291 11.46 29.10 -5.80
C VAL A 291 10.72 30.29 -5.17
N SER A 292 9.39 30.22 -5.04
CA SER A 292 8.59 31.24 -4.37
C SER A 292 8.87 31.32 -2.86
N ARG A 293 9.49 30.28 -2.28
CA ARG A 293 9.86 30.17 -0.86
C ARG A 293 11.25 30.76 -0.54
N SER A 294 11.81 31.55 -1.45
CA SER A 294 13.19 32.06 -1.38
C SER A 294 13.51 32.99 -0.21
N ASP A 295 12.50 33.59 0.42
CA ASP A 295 12.62 34.48 1.58
C ASP A 295 12.05 33.85 2.87
N SER A 296 11.79 32.54 2.87
CA SER A 296 11.15 31.85 4.01
C SER A 296 12.14 31.25 5.00
N SER A 297 11.70 31.11 6.25
CA SER A 297 12.30 30.20 7.21
C SER A 297 12.35 28.77 6.64
N ALA A 298 13.16 27.89 7.24
CA ALA A 298 13.28 26.50 6.79
C ALA A 298 11.92 25.88 6.41
N TYR A 299 11.83 25.30 5.21
CA TYR A 299 10.61 24.67 4.70
C TYR A 299 10.93 23.26 4.21
N ARG A 300 9.89 22.42 4.13
CA ARG A 300 9.97 21.04 3.67
C ARG A 300 9.17 20.93 2.37
N PRO A 301 9.81 20.63 1.23
CA PRO A 301 9.10 20.34 -0.01
C PRO A 301 8.10 19.18 0.19
N GLU A 302 6.97 19.22 -0.51
CA GLU A 302 5.95 18.17 -0.46
C GLU A 302 6.55 16.82 -0.85
N ASP A 303 6.21 15.75 -0.13
CA ASP A 303 6.74 14.37 -0.29
C ASP A 303 8.18 14.11 0.16
N TYR A 304 8.93 15.13 0.58
CA TYR A 304 10.31 14.96 1.04
C TYR A 304 10.42 15.03 2.54
N ASN A 305 11.32 14.22 3.11
CA ASN A 305 11.60 14.25 4.53
C ASN A 305 12.72 15.26 4.93
N ILE A 306 13.20 16.08 4.00
CA ILE A 306 14.38 16.95 4.16
C ILE A 306 13.96 18.43 4.20
N GLN A 307 14.62 19.24 5.03
CA GLN A 307 14.34 20.68 5.16
C GLN A 307 15.35 21.54 4.41
N PHE A 308 14.87 22.58 3.73
CA PHE A 308 15.67 23.52 2.95
C PHE A 308 15.50 24.94 3.47
N ARG A 309 16.54 25.76 3.32
CA ARG A 309 16.52 27.20 3.56
C ARG A 309 16.84 27.91 2.26
N GLY A 310 15.93 28.77 1.82
CA GLY A 310 16.16 29.68 0.71
C GLY A 310 16.82 30.96 1.19
N SER A 311 17.64 31.56 0.34
CA SER A 311 18.07 32.94 0.49
C SER A 311 18.01 33.61 -0.87
N LYS A 312 17.54 34.85 -0.89
CA LYS A 312 17.47 35.68 -2.09
C LYS A 312 18.46 36.84 -1.97
N GLY A 313 19.32 36.98 -2.96
CA GLY A 313 20.26 38.10 -3.05
C GLY A 313 20.16 38.78 -4.41
N GLN A 314 20.21 40.11 -4.44
CA GLN A 314 20.27 40.87 -5.69
C GLN A 314 21.66 40.70 -6.35
N VAL A 315 21.70 40.56 -7.68
CA VAL A 315 22.94 40.38 -8.43
C VAL A 315 23.51 41.75 -8.83
N GLY A 316 24.45 42.26 -8.04
CA GLY A 316 25.06 43.57 -8.25
C GLY A 316 24.00 44.68 -8.26
N SER A 317 24.09 45.60 -9.21
CA SER A 317 23.08 46.66 -9.42
C SER A 317 22.00 46.28 -10.45
N SER A 318 21.87 45.00 -10.80
CA SER A 318 20.89 44.53 -11.78
C SER A 318 19.51 44.26 -11.15
N ASN A 319 18.48 44.07 -11.99
CA ASN A 319 17.15 43.62 -11.54
C ASN A 319 17.05 42.09 -11.38
N PHE A 320 18.17 41.36 -11.48
CA PHE A 320 18.19 39.91 -11.29
C PHE A 320 18.44 39.54 -9.84
N TYR A 321 17.83 38.44 -9.41
CA TYR A 321 18.04 37.85 -8.09
C TYR A 321 18.68 36.47 -8.23
N LYS A 322 19.69 36.21 -7.41
CA LYS A 322 20.23 34.89 -7.15
C LYS A 322 19.47 34.29 -5.98
N ILE A 323 18.86 33.14 -6.20
CA ILE A 323 18.27 32.35 -5.12
C ILE A 323 19.22 31.20 -4.81
N THR A 324 19.59 31.04 -3.54
CA THR A 324 20.43 29.95 -3.07
C THR A 324 19.64 29.10 -2.08
N TYR A 325 19.57 27.80 -2.33
CA TYR A 325 18.96 26.84 -1.42
C TYR A 325 20.05 26.01 -0.76
N ILE A 326 19.93 25.87 0.56
CA ILE A 326 20.84 25.07 1.38
C ILE A 326 19.98 24.06 2.13
N GLU A 327 20.33 22.78 1.98
CA GLU A 327 19.75 21.71 2.80
C GLU A 327 20.17 21.94 4.27
N SER A 328 19.26 21.76 5.23
CA SER A 328 19.47 22.20 6.61
C SER A 328 20.63 21.50 7.33
N SER A 329 21.03 20.30 6.90
CA SER A 329 22.23 19.60 7.35
C SER A 329 23.48 19.84 6.49
N ASN A 330 23.40 20.78 5.55
CA ASN A 330 24.46 21.18 4.62
C ASN A 330 24.94 20.03 3.72
N GLN A 331 24.05 19.10 3.39
CA GLN A 331 24.36 18.00 2.48
C GLN A 331 24.11 18.38 1.01
N PRO A 332 24.87 17.81 0.06
CA PRO A 332 24.63 18.03 -1.36
C PRO A 332 23.27 17.45 -1.78
N PHE A 333 22.60 18.10 -2.73
CA PHE A 333 21.35 17.63 -3.34
C PHE A 333 21.34 17.93 -4.85
N GLN A 334 20.46 17.25 -5.57
CA GLN A 334 20.16 17.50 -6.98
C GLN A 334 18.78 18.14 -7.10
N SER A 335 18.69 19.29 -7.77
CA SER A 335 17.39 19.85 -8.15
C SER A 335 16.85 19.10 -9.37
N GLN A 336 15.63 18.58 -9.28
CA GLN A 336 14.96 17.97 -10.44
C GLN A 336 14.48 19.06 -11.41
N GLU A 337 13.64 19.95 -10.89
CA GLU A 337 12.99 21.02 -11.63
C GLU A 337 12.86 22.25 -10.70
N CYS A 338 12.89 23.44 -11.29
CA CYS A 338 12.66 24.71 -10.60
C CYS A 338 11.44 25.38 -11.24
N TYR A 339 10.40 25.65 -10.46
CA TYR A 339 9.19 26.29 -10.95
C TYR A 339 8.92 27.60 -10.21
N THR A 340 8.60 28.64 -10.96
CA THR A 340 7.90 29.83 -10.46
C THR A 340 6.40 29.59 -10.64
N LEU A 341 5.66 29.51 -9.55
CA LEU A 341 4.18 29.54 -9.61
C LEU A 341 3.68 30.90 -10.09
#